data_AF-A0A0W0FII8-F1
#
_entry.id   AF-A0A0W0FII8-F1
#
_cell.length_a   1.000
_cell.length_b   1.000
_cell.length_c   1.000
_cell.angle_alpha   90.00
_cell.angle_beta   90.00
_cell.angle_gamma   90.00
#
_symmetry.space_group_name_H-M   'P 1'
#
loop_
_entity.id
_entity.type
_entity.pdbx_description
1 polymer ?
#
loop_
_entity_poly.entity_id
_entity_poly.type
_entity_poly.pdbx_seq_one_letter_code
_entity_poly.pdbx_strand_id
1 'polypeptide(L)'
;MVYLRNLPALLLAFISVQIVLGAPLFGIFEDDDDDDITAAVSAQTISDNFARPAQFSRVAYCSSNAVTSWQCGPPCDSIGKGVTVIQAGGDDGLVPMYFVAHDPASNTIVVAHQGTEPSNL
;
A
#
# COMPACT_ATOMS: atom_id res chain seq x y z
N MET A 1 7.01 -42.96 -52.53
CA MET A 1 5.54 -42.95 -52.30
C MET A 1 5.36 -42.35 -50.91
N VAL A 2 4.94 -41.11 -50.66
CA VAL A 2 4.31 -40.03 -51.45
C VAL A 2 4.88 -38.69 -50.94
N TYR A 3 4.91 -37.72 -51.85
CA TYR A 3 5.38 -36.34 -51.71
C TYR A 3 4.15 -35.43 -51.57
N LEU A 4 4.10 -34.56 -50.55
CA LEU A 4 3.26 -33.33 -50.44
C LEU A 4 3.94 -32.48 -49.35
N ARG A 5 4.64 -31.36 -49.56
CA ARG A 5 4.52 -30.15 -50.41
C ARG A 5 3.36 -29.21 -50.04
N ASN A 6 3.76 -28.12 -49.37
CA ASN A 6 3.25 -26.73 -49.38
C ASN A 6 1.86 -26.40 -48.82
N LEU A 7 1.79 -25.49 -47.82
CA LEU A 7 1.44 -24.05 -47.97
C LEU A 7 1.46 -23.35 -46.58
N PRO A 8 1.96 -22.10 -46.45
CA PRO A 8 1.88 -21.35 -45.20
C PRO A 8 0.49 -20.72 -45.04
N ALA A 9 -0.23 -21.09 -43.99
CA ALA A 9 -1.45 -20.38 -43.59
C ALA A 9 -1.05 -19.09 -42.88
N LEU A 10 -1.06 -18.00 -43.64
CA LEU A 10 -0.94 -16.63 -43.15
C LEU A 10 -2.20 -16.30 -42.33
N LEU A 11 -2.18 -16.52 -41.01
CA LEU A 11 -3.24 -16.02 -40.13
C LEU A 11 -3.04 -14.52 -39.90
N LEU A 12 -3.83 -13.70 -40.59
CA LEU A 12 -4.02 -12.30 -40.29
C LEU A 12 -4.67 -12.18 -38.91
N ALA A 13 -3.89 -11.83 -37.89
CA ALA A 13 -4.42 -11.42 -36.60
C ALA A 13 -5.08 -10.04 -36.77
N PHE A 14 -6.40 -10.01 -36.76
CA PHE A 14 -7.17 -8.76 -36.68
C PHE A 14 -6.87 -8.09 -35.34
N ILE A 15 -6.09 -7.01 -35.36
CA ILE A 15 -5.96 -6.11 -34.20
C ILE A 15 -7.31 -5.38 -34.08
N SER A 16 -8.15 -5.84 -33.16
CA SER A 16 -9.32 -5.11 -32.73
C SER A 16 -8.87 -3.86 -31.98
N VAL A 17 -8.85 -2.72 -32.67
CA VAL A 17 -8.72 -1.40 -32.03
C VAL A 17 -10.02 -1.15 -31.28
N GLN A 18 -10.02 -1.41 -29.97
CA GLN A 18 -11.11 -1.03 -29.09
C GLN A 18 -11.02 0.49 -28.88
N ILE A 19 -11.93 1.24 -29.51
CA ILE A 19 -12.13 2.64 -29.17
C ILE A 19 -12.89 2.63 -27.84
N VAL A 20 -12.18 2.81 -26.74
CA VAL A 20 -12.80 3.06 -25.44
C VAL A 20 -13.43 4.44 -25.51
N LEU A 21 -14.76 4.53 -25.58
CA LEU A 21 -15.46 5.76 -25.25
C LEU A 21 -15.19 6.01 -23.76
N GLY A 22 -14.45 7.07 -23.45
CA GLY A 22 -14.30 7.54 -22.08
C GLY A 22 -15.69 7.71 -21.46
N ALA A 23 -15.89 7.13 -20.28
CA ALA A 23 -17.10 7.37 -19.52
C ALA A 23 -17.24 8.89 -19.33
N PRO A 24 -18.45 9.46 -19.51
CA PRO A 24 -18.69 10.85 -19.16
C PRO A 24 -18.29 11.05 -17.70
N LEU A 25 -17.39 12.01 -17.49
CA LEU A 25 -16.91 12.44 -16.19
C LEU A 25 -18.01 13.28 -15.52
N PHE A 26 -19.08 12.61 -15.10
CA PHE A 26 -20.12 13.21 -14.27
C PHE A 26 -19.51 13.44 -12.88
N GLY A 27 -19.38 14.71 -12.47
CA GLY A 27 -19.00 15.09 -11.10
C GLY A 27 -17.75 15.97 -10.92
N ILE A 28 -17.10 16.47 -11.99
CA ILE A 28 -15.96 17.42 -11.82
C ILE A 28 -16.37 18.90 -11.75
N PHE A 29 -17.66 19.20 -11.87
CA PHE A 29 -18.20 20.56 -11.74
C PHE A 29 -19.42 20.60 -10.82
N GLU A 30 -19.46 19.72 -9.82
CA GLU A 30 -20.30 19.99 -8.65
C GLU A 30 -19.52 21.07 -7.88
N ASP A 31 -19.99 22.31 -7.92
CA ASP A 31 -19.73 23.28 -6.85
C ASP A 31 -20.38 22.67 -5.60
N ASP A 32 -19.69 21.69 -4.99
CA ASP A 32 -19.99 21.23 -3.64
C ASP A 32 -19.58 22.42 -2.75
N ASP A 33 -20.56 23.27 -2.45
CA ASP A 33 -20.51 24.09 -1.25
C ASP A 33 -20.26 23.10 -0.10
N ASP A 34 -19.00 22.97 0.30
CA ASP A 34 -18.47 22.13 1.40
C ASP A 34 -19.03 22.65 2.75
N ASP A 35 -20.35 22.68 2.90
CA ASP A 35 -21.09 22.96 4.14
C ASP A 35 -21.17 21.68 5.00
N ASP A 36 -20.24 20.73 4.83
CA ASP A 36 -20.20 19.52 5.65
C ASP A 36 -19.82 19.89 7.09
N ILE A 37 -20.70 19.55 8.04
CA ILE A 37 -20.49 19.80 9.46
C ILE A 37 -19.43 18.82 9.95
N THR A 38 -18.19 19.29 10.04
CA THR A 38 -17.12 18.52 10.68
C THR A 38 -17.34 18.45 12.19
N ALA A 39 -17.26 17.24 12.75
CA ALA A 39 -17.31 17.00 14.19
C ALA A 39 -15.90 16.78 14.74
N ALA A 40 -15.58 17.45 15.85
CA ALA A 40 -14.29 17.27 16.51
C ALA A 40 -14.14 15.85 17.08
N VAL A 41 -13.01 15.21 16.81
CA VAL A 41 -12.64 13.92 17.41
C VAL A 41 -12.18 14.14 18.85
N SER A 42 -12.66 13.30 19.77
CA SER A 42 -12.25 13.40 21.18
C SER A 42 -10.77 13.02 21.38
N ALA A 43 -10.13 13.60 22.40
CA ALA A 43 -8.76 13.25 22.77
C ALA A 43 -8.61 11.75 23.14
N GLN A 44 -9.65 11.16 23.73
CA GLN A 44 -9.73 9.72 24.00
C GLN A 44 -9.71 8.91 22.72
N THR A 45 -10.55 9.27 21.73
CA THR A 45 -10.57 8.57 20.44
C THR A 45 -9.20 8.60 19.76
N ILE A 46 -8.50 9.74 19.80
CA ILE A 46 -7.15 9.87 19.25
C ILE A 46 -6.18 8.92 19.96
N SER A 47 -6.20 8.92 21.29
CA SER A 47 -5.29 8.13 22.11
C SER A 47 -5.54 6.63 21.97
N ASP A 48 -6.81 6.21 22.01
CA ASP A 48 -7.20 4.81 22.07
C ASP A 48 -7.15 4.13 20.69
N ASN A 49 -7.49 4.86 19.62
CA ASN A 49 -7.69 4.24 18.30
C ASN A 49 -6.64 4.65 17.26
N PHE A 50 -6.09 5.85 17.34
CA PHE A 50 -5.26 6.38 16.25
C PHE A 50 -3.77 6.42 16.58
N ALA A 51 -3.41 6.67 17.84
CA ALA A 51 -2.01 6.81 18.23
C ALA A 51 -1.20 5.54 17.94
N ARG A 52 -1.70 4.36 18.33
CA ARG A 52 -0.95 3.10 18.16
C ARG A 52 -0.77 2.69 16.69
N PRO A 53 -1.81 2.68 15.83
CA PRO A 53 -1.62 2.46 14.39
C PRO A 53 -0.68 3.48 13.74
N ALA A 54 -0.76 4.76 14.12
CA ALA A 54 0.13 5.78 13.57
C ALA A 54 1.60 5.53 13.93
N GLN A 55 1.89 5.04 15.14
CA GLN A 55 3.25 4.63 15.50
C GLN A 55 3.72 3.42 14.68
N PHE A 56 2.85 2.46 14.36
CA PHE A 56 3.22 1.37 13.45
C PHE A 56 3.50 1.86 12.03
N SER A 57 2.72 2.81 11.51
CA SER A 57 3.03 3.46 10.23
C SER A 57 4.39 4.15 10.25
N ARG A 58 4.77 4.76 11.37
CA ARG A 58 6.11 5.36 11.55
C ARG A 58 7.23 4.30 11.50
N VAL A 59 7.00 3.10 12.05
CA VAL A 59 7.97 1.99 11.97
C VAL A 59 8.20 1.55 10.51
N ALA A 60 7.18 1.66 9.65
CA ALA A 60 7.30 1.24 8.25
C ALA A 60 8.32 2.07 7.44
N TYR A 61 8.75 3.24 7.93
CA TYR A 61 9.83 4.03 7.32
C TYR A 61 11.24 3.56 7.71
N CYS A 62 11.37 2.51 8.52
CA CYS A 62 12.67 1.96 8.91
C CYS A 62 13.14 0.88 7.93
N SER A 63 14.44 0.57 7.94
CA SER A 63 14.97 -0.50 7.08
C SER A 63 14.36 -1.86 7.44
N SER A 64 14.13 -2.72 6.44
CA SER A 64 13.56 -4.07 6.66
C SER A 64 14.35 -4.90 7.68
N ASN A 65 15.68 -4.75 7.70
CA ASN A 65 16.54 -5.41 8.69
C ASN A 65 16.32 -4.85 10.11
N ALA A 66 16.23 -3.52 10.25
CA ALA A 66 15.94 -2.89 11.54
C ALA A 66 14.55 -3.26 12.07
N VAL A 67 13.54 -3.36 11.20
CA VAL A 67 12.19 -3.79 11.59
C VAL A 67 12.18 -5.28 11.96
N THR A 68 12.77 -6.15 11.14
CA THR A 68 12.84 -7.60 11.41
C THR A 68 13.43 -7.91 12.79
N SER A 69 14.46 -7.15 13.17
CA SER A 69 15.14 -7.29 14.47
C SER A 69 14.52 -6.44 15.58
N TRP A 70 13.45 -5.68 15.27
CA TRP A 70 12.76 -4.71 16.12
C TRP A 70 13.73 -3.72 16.82
N GLN A 71 14.74 -3.27 16.08
CA GLN A 71 15.83 -2.41 16.54
C GLN A 71 15.95 -1.16 15.66
N CYS A 72 14.83 -0.45 15.52
CA CYS A 72 14.75 0.76 14.70
C CYS A 72 14.80 2.07 15.51
N GLY A 73 15.12 1.99 16.80
CA GLY A 73 15.23 3.15 17.69
C GLY A 73 13.86 3.75 18.04
N PRO A 74 13.72 5.10 18.07
CA PRO A 74 12.52 5.76 18.57
C PRO A 74 11.18 5.31 17.98
N PRO A 75 11.05 4.94 16.69
CA PRO A 75 9.81 4.35 16.15
C PRO A 75 9.44 3.01 16.79
N CYS A 76 10.40 2.11 17.02
CA CYS A 76 10.15 0.82 17.65
C CYS A 76 9.89 1.00 19.15
N ASP A 77 10.64 1.91 19.79
CA ASP A 77 10.52 2.20 21.23
C ASP A 77 9.15 2.78 21.60
N SER A 78 8.50 3.54 20.71
CA SER A 78 7.17 4.13 20.96
C SER A 78 6.04 3.09 20.99
N ILE A 79 6.21 1.94 20.32
CA ILE A 79 5.28 0.82 20.38
C ILE A 79 5.50 -0.05 21.61
N GLY A 80 6.77 -0.21 22.01
CA GLY A 80 7.22 -1.07 23.08
C GLY A 80 7.76 -2.42 22.58
N LYS A 81 7.95 -3.34 23.53
CA LYS A 81 8.52 -4.68 23.28
C LYS A 81 7.42 -5.72 23.08
N GLY A 82 7.79 -6.86 22.51
CA GLY A 82 6.92 -8.04 22.36
C GLY A 82 6.21 -8.13 21.02
N VAL A 83 6.33 -7.12 20.16
CA VAL A 83 5.91 -7.24 18.76
C VAL A 83 6.71 -8.34 18.09
N THR A 84 5.99 -9.26 17.44
CA THR A 84 6.60 -10.36 16.70
C THR A 84 6.50 -10.08 15.21
N VAL A 85 7.62 -9.75 14.59
CA VAL A 85 7.66 -9.51 13.14
C VAL A 85 7.61 -10.84 12.40
N ILE A 86 6.64 -10.95 11.50
CA ILE A 86 6.40 -12.12 10.66
C ILE A 86 7.13 -11.97 9.33
N GLN A 87 7.11 -10.76 8.77
CA GLN A 87 7.73 -10.41 7.49
C GLN A 87 8.10 -8.93 7.49
N ALA A 88 9.24 -8.56 6.92
CA ALA A 88 9.54 -7.18 6.54
C ALA A 88 10.23 -7.16 5.17
N GLY A 89 10.03 -6.10 4.38
CA GLY A 89 10.56 -6.01 3.02
C GLY A 89 10.44 -4.61 2.44
N GLY A 90 10.75 -4.50 1.15
CA GLY A 90 10.87 -3.23 0.42
C GLY A 90 12.32 -2.80 0.25
N ASP A 91 12.51 -1.79 -0.59
CA ASP A 91 13.81 -1.21 -0.95
C ASP A 91 13.88 0.31 -0.78
N ASP A 92 12.85 0.93 -0.19
CA ASP A 92 12.73 2.39 -0.01
C ASP A 92 12.80 3.18 -1.33
N GLY A 93 12.54 2.47 -2.44
CA GLY A 93 12.63 2.97 -3.80
C GLY A 93 11.37 2.64 -4.58
N LEU A 94 11.49 1.67 -5.48
CA LEU A 94 10.38 1.17 -6.29
C LEU A 94 9.34 0.45 -5.43
N VAL A 95 9.80 -0.27 -4.40
CA VAL A 95 8.95 -1.00 -3.46
C VAL A 95 9.03 -0.30 -2.11
N PRO A 96 7.95 0.41 -1.69
CA PRO A 96 7.90 1.01 -0.37
C PRO A 96 8.17 -0.02 0.72
N MET A 97 8.85 0.41 1.77
CA MET A 97 9.12 -0.43 2.93
C MET A 97 7.81 -0.91 3.55
N TYR A 98 7.76 -2.16 4.00
CA TYR A 98 6.58 -2.73 4.62
C TYR A 98 6.93 -3.81 5.64
N PHE A 99 5.99 -4.11 6.53
CA PHE A 99 6.07 -5.26 7.40
C PHE A 99 4.71 -5.80 7.82
N VAL A 100 4.73 -7.06 8.24
CA VAL A 100 3.62 -7.76 8.88
C VAL A 100 4.09 -8.21 10.26
N ALA A 101 3.33 -7.91 11.31
CA ALA A 101 3.69 -8.28 12.67
C ALA A 101 2.48 -8.60 13.53
N HIS A 102 2.66 -9.41 14.57
CA HIS A 102 1.69 -9.55 15.65
C HIS A 102 1.98 -8.53 16.75
N ASP A 103 0.98 -7.71 17.07
CA ASP A 103 1.00 -6.82 18.22
C ASP A 103 0.30 -7.47 19.41
N PRO A 104 1.02 -7.88 20.47
CA PRO A 104 0.41 -8.55 21.61
C PRO A 104 -0.48 -7.62 22.45
N ALA A 105 -0.26 -6.31 22.41
CA ALA A 105 -1.03 -5.37 23.24
C ALA A 105 -2.47 -5.21 22.77
N SER A 106 -2.68 -5.16 21.45
CA SER A 106 -4.02 -5.16 20.83
C SER A 106 -4.50 -6.55 20.42
N ASN A 107 -3.62 -7.55 20.48
CA ASN A 107 -3.84 -8.90 19.94
C ASN A 107 -4.29 -8.88 18.47
N THR A 108 -3.56 -8.14 17.63
CA THR A 108 -3.89 -7.98 16.21
C THR A 108 -2.69 -8.29 15.31
N ILE A 109 -2.98 -8.59 14.05
CA ILE A 109 -1.97 -8.58 12.99
C ILE A 109 -1.94 -7.18 12.39
N VAL A 110 -0.77 -6.56 12.43
CA VAL A 110 -0.48 -5.25 11.85
C VAL A 110 0.14 -5.48 10.49
N VAL A 111 -0.41 -4.82 9.47
CA VAL A 111 0.22 -4.66 8.16
C VAL A 111 0.47 -3.17 7.97
N ALA A 112 1.72 -2.78 7.88
CA ALA A 112 2.11 -1.39 7.73
C ALA A 112 3.04 -1.25 6.52
N HIS A 113 2.85 -0.17 5.77
CA HIS A 113 3.65 0.18 4.62
C HIS A 113 4.02 1.66 4.69
N GLN A 114 5.20 1.97 4.17
CA GLN A 114 5.68 3.32 3.96
C GLN A 114 4.81 4.02 2.91
N GLY A 115 4.71 5.35 3.00
CA GLY A 115 4.24 6.16 1.87
C GLY A 115 5.28 6.24 0.75
N THR A 116 4.84 6.56 -0.46
CA THR A 116 5.74 6.76 -1.60
C THR A 116 6.65 7.96 -1.38
N GLU A 117 7.96 7.77 -1.56
CA GLU A 117 8.93 8.85 -1.65
C GLU A 117 8.67 9.65 -2.96
N PRO A 118 8.29 10.94 -2.90
CA PRO A 118 7.90 11.69 -4.09
C PRO A 118 8.98 11.80 -5.16
N SER A 119 10.25 11.68 -4.79
CA SER A 119 11.36 11.67 -5.77
C SER A 119 11.46 10.40 -6.60
N ASN A 120 10.72 9.33 -6.25
CA ASN A 120 10.66 8.06 -6.98
C ASN A 120 9.45 7.93 -7.93
N LEU A 121 8.69 9.01 -8.14
CA LEU A 121 7.60 9.10 -9.13
C LEU A 121 8.13 9.38 -10.54
#